data_AF-A0A4D4N156-F1
#
_entry.id   AF-A0A4D4N156-F1
#
_cell.length_a   1.000
_cell.length_b   1.000
_cell.length_c   1.000
_cell.angle_alpha   90.00
_cell.angle_beta   90.00
_cell.angle_gamma   90.00
#
_symmetry.space_group_name_H-M   'P 1'
#
loop_
_entity.id
_entity.type
_entity.pdbx_description
1 polymer ?
#
loop_
_entity_poly.entity_id
_entity_poly.type
_entity_poly.pdbx_seq_one_letter_code
_entity_poly.pdbx_strand_id
1 'polypeptide(L)'
;MNGAAAPRKLDELFQESGGRPVERDGEMIHMAYRIPVGVETSKIRLEFSGFVDEPVQGVCLQVGEGVLSVEGRSHPGLVFWMDAAPSVVDMGVNAEKGSTLQVWNCWRGKFGERAAWLGNAGMICDVVREGEYKFSCSSGTGEAFFGSMQFALRVGKVVGSGREIES
;
A
#
# COMPACT_ATOMS: atom_id res chain seq x y z
N MET A 1 17.38 25.74 -27.96
CA MET A 1 17.19 24.88 -26.78
C MET A 1 15.95 24.05 -27.05
N ASN A 2 16.07 22.74 -27.26
CA ASN A 2 14.91 21.87 -27.47
C ASN A 2 14.18 21.73 -26.13
N GLY A 3 13.04 22.40 -25.99
CA GLY A 3 12.13 22.21 -24.87
C GLY A 3 11.45 20.86 -25.02
N ALA A 4 12.03 19.81 -24.44
CA ALA A 4 11.31 18.56 -24.26
C ALA A 4 10.08 18.86 -23.39
N ALA A 5 8.90 18.41 -23.84
CA ALA A 5 7.69 18.50 -23.03
C ALA A 5 7.92 17.77 -21.69
N ALA A 6 7.42 18.34 -20.60
CA ALA A 6 7.47 17.66 -19.31
C ALA A 6 6.81 16.27 -19.43
N PRO A 7 7.36 15.23 -18.79
CA PRO A 7 6.78 13.91 -18.83
C PRO A 7 5.34 13.94 -18.30
N ARG A 8 4.45 13.18 -18.94
CA ARG A 8 3.05 13.03 -18.49
C ARG A 8 3.00 12.60 -17.03
N LYS A 9 1.98 13.04 -16.29
CA LYS A 9 1.83 12.64 -14.88
C LYS A 9 1.32 11.21 -14.76
N LEU A 10 1.53 10.58 -13.61
CA LEU A 10 1.13 9.18 -13.40
C LEU A 10 -0.40 9.01 -13.38
N ASP A 11 -1.13 9.96 -12.79
CA ASP A 11 -2.60 9.96 -12.78
C ASP A 11 -3.20 9.94 -14.20
N GLU A 12 -2.64 10.69 -15.15
CA GLU A 12 -3.01 10.66 -16.57
C GLU A 12 -2.78 9.27 -17.17
N LEU A 13 -1.63 8.65 -16.90
CA LEU A 13 -1.34 7.28 -17.38
C LEU A 13 -2.27 6.24 -16.75
N PHE A 14 -2.61 6.39 -15.47
CA PHE A 14 -3.55 5.51 -14.80
C PHE A 14 -4.96 5.69 -15.34
N GLN A 15 -5.38 6.92 -15.65
CA GLN A 15 -6.67 7.17 -16.27
C GLN A 15 -6.75 6.49 -17.66
N GLU A 16 -5.73 6.65 -18.50
CA GLU A 16 -5.66 6.01 -19.81
C GLU A 16 -5.67 4.47 -19.72
N SER A 17 -4.99 3.91 -18.73
CA SER A 17 -4.92 2.46 -18.55
C SER A 17 -6.13 1.86 -17.82
N GLY A 18 -7.03 2.68 -17.28
CA GLY A 18 -8.15 2.23 -16.45
C GLY A 18 -7.72 1.75 -15.06
N GLY A 19 -6.69 2.36 -14.49
CA GLY A 19 -6.12 2.04 -13.18
C GLY A 19 -5.21 0.82 -13.17
N ARG A 20 -4.85 0.28 -14.35
CA ARG A 20 -3.88 -0.81 -14.47
C ARG A 20 -2.46 -0.29 -14.21
N PRO A 21 -1.52 -1.15 -13.81
CA PRO A 21 -0.11 -0.75 -13.68
C PRO A 21 0.43 -0.18 -15.00
N VAL A 22 1.31 0.80 -14.89
CA VAL A 22 1.91 1.51 -16.04
C VAL A 22 3.43 1.36 -15.97
N GLU A 23 4.06 1.18 -17.12
CA GLU A 23 5.52 1.10 -17.22
C GLU A 23 6.09 2.51 -17.47
N ARG A 24 7.14 2.88 -16.74
CA ARG A 24 7.91 4.12 -16.97
C ARG A 24 9.37 3.86 -16.60
N ASP A 25 10.27 4.17 -17.53
CA ASP A 25 11.72 4.01 -17.34
C ASP A 25 12.13 2.58 -16.92
N GLY A 26 11.39 1.57 -17.40
CA GLY A 26 11.61 0.15 -17.08
C GLY A 26 10.99 -0.31 -15.75
N GLU A 27 10.37 0.59 -15.00
CA GLU A 27 9.71 0.28 -13.72
C GLU A 27 8.20 0.12 -13.90
N MET A 28 7.65 -0.91 -13.27
CA MET A 28 6.19 -1.11 -13.20
C MET A 28 5.62 -0.35 -12.01
N ILE A 29 4.83 0.67 -12.30
CA ILE A 29 4.26 1.58 -11.31
C ILE A 29 2.78 1.26 -11.12
N HIS A 30 2.37 1.11 -9.87
CA HIS A 30 1.03 0.74 -9.44
C HIS A 30 0.30 1.94 -8.81
N MET A 31 -0.92 2.19 -9.27
CA MET A 31 -1.86 3.11 -8.60
C MET A 31 -2.35 2.52 -7.27
N ALA A 32 -2.63 1.22 -7.28
CA ALA A 32 -2.92 0.40 -6.12
C ALA A 32 -2.37 -1.01 -6.38
N TYR A 33 -1.87 -1.65 -5.33
CA TYR A 33 -1.36 -3.02 -5.38
C TYR A 33 -2.34 -3.96 -4.68
N ARG A 34 -2.58 -5.14 -5.25
CA ARG A 34 -3.51 -6.14 -4.71
C ARG A 34 -2.74 -7.34 -4.21
N ILE A 35 -2.81 -7.59 -2.91
CA ILE A 35 -2.22 -8.75 -2.25
C ILE A 35 -3.33 -9.77 -2.00
N PRO A 36 -3.22 -11.03 -2.46
CA PRO A 36 -4.17 -12.07 -2.12
C PRO A 36 -4.23 -12.28 -0.60
N VAL A 37 -5.44 -12.33 -0.05
CA VAL A 37 -5.70 -12.69 1.36
C VAL A 37 -6.89 -13.66 1.42
N GLY A 38 -7.12 -14.27 2.56
CA GLY A 38 -8.30 -15.12 2.76
C GLY A 38 -8.25 -15.84 4.09
N VAL A 39 -9.05 -16.88 4.24
CA VAL A 39 -9.21 -17.63 5.51
C VAL A 39 -7.90 -18.12 6.12
N GLU A 40 -6.91 -18.47 5.29
CA GLU A 40 -5.59 -18.91 5.76
C GLU A 40 -4.71 -17.74 6.20
N THR A 41 -5.02 -16.50 5.83
CA THR A 41 -4.27 -15.30 6.19
C THR A 41 -4.86 -14.70 7.47
N SER A 42 -4.04 -14.49 8.48
CA SER A 42 -4.51 -13.88 9.74
C SER A 42 -3.72 -12.68 10.19
N LYS A 43 -2.48 -12.52 9.72
CA LYS A 43 -1.57 -11.49 10.23
C LYS A 43 -0.95 -10.71 9.10
N ILE A 44 -0.98 -9.39 9.24
CA ILE A 44 -0.26 -8.45 8.39
C ILE A 44 0.67 -7.66 9.30
N ARG A 45 1.95 -7.59 8.95
CA ARG A 45 2.91 -6.70 9.57
C ARG A 45 3.29 -5.61 8.59
N LEU A 46 3.12 -4.36 8.99
CA LEU A 46 3.56 -3.16 8.29
C LEU A 46 4.81 -2.61 8.97
N GLU A 47 5.87 -2.38 8.21
CA GLU A 47 7.12 -1.80 8.70
C GLU A 47 7.50 -0.61 7.82
N PHE A 48 7.66 0.57 8.41
CA PHE A 48 8.13 1.75 7.70
C PHE A 48 9.65 1.84 7.73
N SER A 49 10.27 2.16 6.59
CA SER A 49 11.73 2.24 6.47
C SER A 49 12.27 3.61 6.05
N GLY A 50 11.41 4.51 5.53
CA GLY A 50 11.81 5.87 5.19
C GLY A 50 10.65 6.69 4.66
N PHE A 51 10.72 8.02 4.82
CA PHE A 51 9.74 8.96 4.30
C PHE A 51 10.31 10.38 4.23
N VAL A 52 9.70 11.23 3.42
CA VAL A 52 9.94 12.68 3.43
C VAL A 52 9.02 13.36 4.44
N ASP A 53 9.47 14.46 5.02
CA ASP A 53 8.70 15.20 6.03
C ASP A 53 7.45 15.87 5.45
N GLU A 54 7.56 16.44 4.24
CA GLU A 54 6.46 17.15 3.57
C GLU A 54 6.31 16.75 2.09
N PRO A 55 5.08 16.47 1.62
CA PRO A 55 3.86 16.38 2.41
C PRO A 55 3.84 15.14 3.30
N VAL A 56 3.17 15.18 4.45
CA VAL A 56 2.99 14.01 5.32
C VAL A 56 2.40 12.84 4.53
N GLN A 57 3.16 11.76 4.42
CA GLN A 57 2.78 10.55 3.70
C GLN A 57 1.97 9.59 4.59
N GLY A 58 1.27 8.66 3.95
CA GLY A 58 0.65 7.53 4.62
C GLY A 58 0.37 6.39 3.67
N VAL A 59 0.06 5.23 4.23
CA VAL A 59 -0.39 4.04 3.50
C VAL A 59 -1.85 3.75 3.83
N CYS A 60 -2.65 3.55 2.78
CA CYS A 60 -3.99 3.05 2.88
C CYS A 60 -4.00 1.55 2.64
N LEU A 61 -4.70 0.84 3.51
CA LEU A 61 -4.98 -0.60 3.38
C LEU A 61 -6.50 -0.78 3.34
N GLN A 62 -7.00 -1.58 2.40
CA GLN A 62 -8.42 -1.93 2.35
C GLN A 62 -8.59 -3.38 1.95
N VAL A 63 -9.31 -4.15 2.76
CA VAL A 63 -9.71 -5.51 2.40
C VAL A 63 -11.04 -5.46 1.64
N GLY A 64 -11.20 -6.33 0.64
CA GLY A 64 -12.43 -6.42 -0.14
C GLY A 64 -13.61 -6.92 0.70
N GLU A 65 -13.68 -8.23 0.90
CA GLU A 65 -14.67 -8.89 1.78
C GLU A 65 -13.97 -9.32 3.07
N GLY A 66 -14.14 -8.52 4.13
CA GLY A 66 -13.50 -8.79 5.41
C GLY A 66 -13.29 -7.54 6.26
N VAL A 67 -12.49 -7.71 7.32
CA VAL A 67 -12.03 -6.62 8.20
C VAL A 67 -10.54 -6.76 8.49
N LEU A 68 -9.88 -5.61 8.61
CA LEU A 68 -8.58 -5.48 9.24
C LEU A 68 -8.79 -5.18 10.72
N SER A 69 -7.98 -5.76 11.59
CA SER A 69 -8.01 -5.47 13.02
C SER A 69 -6.67 -4.95 13.53
N VAL A 70 -6.69 -3.87 14.31
CA VAL A 70 -5.50 -3.26 14.91
C VAL A 70 -5.87 -2.72 16.27
N GLU A 71 -5.09 -3.05 17.30
CA GLU A 71 -5.32 -2.57 18.69
C GLU A 71 -6.77 -2.73 19.18
N GLY A 72 -7.40 -3.87 18.88
CA GLY A 72 -8.78 -4.17 19.29
C GLY A 72 -9.87 -3.46 18.50
N ARG A 73 -9.52 -2.67 17.47
CA ARG A 73 -10.46 -2.04 16.55
C ARG A 73 -10.50 -2.82 15.24
N SER A 74 -11.67 -2.91 14.62
CA SER A 74 -11.85 -3.59 13.33
C SER A 74 -12.51 -2.68 12.32
N HIS A 75 -11.96 -2.61 11.10
CA HIS A 75 -12.50 -1.81 10.01
C HIS A 75 -12.10 -2.41 8.65
N PRO A 76 -12.92 -2.33 7.60
CA PRO A 76 -12.56 -2.83 6.26
C PRO A 76 -11.42 -2.04 5.60
N GLY A 77 -11.08 -0.85 6.11
CA GLY A 77 -9.94 -0.07 5.63
C GLY A 77 -9.28 0.76 6.71
N LEU A 78 -7.96 0.87 6.66
CA LEU A 78 -7.13 1.59 7.62
C LEU A 78 -6.19 2.54 6.88
N VAL A 79 -5.80 3.63 7.55
CA VAL A 79 -4.77 4.55 7.07
C VAL A 79 -3.74 4.71 8.16
N PHE A 80 -2.48 4.49 7.81
CA PHE A 80 -1.34 4.71 8.70
C PHE A 80 -0.54 5.89 8.19
N TRP A 81 -0.57 6.98 8.96
CA TRP A 81 0.16 8.21 8.65
C TRP A 81 1.57 8.14 9.25
N MET A 82 2.57 8.56 8.48
CA MET A 82 3.97 8.48 8.88
C MET A 82 4.31 9.30 10.13
N ASP A 83 3.55 10.35 10.41
CA ASP A 83 3.75 11.25 11.55
C ASP A 83 3.08 10.78 12.85
N ALA A 84 2.24 9.74 12.79
CA ALA A 84 1.43 9.28 13.92
C ALA A 84 1.49 7.76 14.16
N ALA A 85 1.76 6.97 13.13
CA ALA A 85 1.84 5.52 13.25
C ALA A 85 3.19 5.10 13.88
N PRO A 86 3.21 4.04 14.69
CA PRO A 86 4.46 3.38 15.07
C PRO A 86 5.24 2.92 13.82
N SER A 87 6.56 2.80 13.94
CA SER A 87 7.40 2.29 12.84
C SER A 87 7.07 0.85 12.42
N VAL A 88 6.47 0.08 13.33
CA VAL A 88 5.99 -1.28 13.08
C VAL A 88 4.56 -1.41 13.59
N VAL A 89 3.66 -1.90 12.74
CA VAL A 89 2.26 -2.15 13.09
C VAL A 89 1.89 -3.59 12.75
N ASP A 90 1.46 -4.34 13.76
CA ASP A 90 0.87 -5.67 13.59
C ASP A 90 -0.65 -5.56 13.51
N MET A 91 -1.23 -6.21 12.50
CA MET A 91 -2.66 -6.21 12.23
C MET A 91 -3.16 -7.64 12.05
N GLY A 92 -4.39 -7.88 12.47
CA GLY A 92 -5.17 -9.03 12.05
C GLY A 92 -5.86 -8.76 10.72
N VAL A 93 -6.14 -9.83 9.97
CA VAL A 93 -7.07 -9.81 8.84
C VAL A 93 -8.02 -11.00 8.95
N ASN A 94 -9.30 -10.74 8.78
CA ASN A 94 -10.32 -11.76 8.62
C ASN A 94 -11.05 -11.47 7.30
N ALA A 95 -10.84 -12.34 6.31
CA ALA A 95 -11.33 -12.13 4.96
C ALA A 95 -11.81 -13.44 4.34
N GLU A 96 -12.80 -13.33 3.45
CA GLU A 96 -13.31 -14.49 2.72
C GLU A 96 -12.26 -15.08 1.76
N LYS A 97 -12.45 -16.34 1.37
CA LYS A 97 -11.55 -17.03 0.44
C LYS A 97 -11.58 -16.30 -0.91
N GLY A 98 -10.41 -15.90 -1.41
CA GLY A 98 -10.28 -15.18 -2.68
C GLY A 98 -10.38 -13.66 -2.55
N SER A 99 -10.50 -13.13 -1.33
CA SER A 99 -10.44 -11.70 -1.06
C SER A 99 -9.04 -11.12 -1.36
N THR A 100 -8.96 -9.80 -1.43
CA THR A 100 -7.69 -9.09 -1.66
C THR A 100 -7.53 -7.95 -0.68
N LEU A 101 -6.29 -7.72 -0.27
CA LEU A 101 -5.85 -6.50 0.39
C LEU A 101 -5.37 -5.53 -0.68
N GLN A 102 -6.09 -4.44 -0.86
CA GLN A 102 -5.66 -3.29 -1.65
C GLN A 102 -4.76 -2.41 -0.80
N VAL A 103 -3.63 -2.01 -1.38
CA VAL A 103 -2.59 -1.17 -0.79
C VAL A 103 -2.37 0.01 -1.72
N TRP A 104 -2.32 1.23 -1.20
CA TRP A 104 -1.90 2.42 -1.96
C TRP A 104 -1.32 3.49 -1.05
N ASN A 105 -0.43 4.32 -1.57
CA ASN A 105 0.07 5.48 -0.84
C ASN A 105 -0.92 6.65 -0.93
N CYS A 106 -0.95 7.46 0.11
CA CYS A 106 -1.68 8.72 0.20
C CYS A 106 -0.81 9.79 0.87
N TRP A 107 -1.24 11.04 0.80
CA TRP A 107 -0.59 12.15 1.49
C TRP A 107 -1.64 13.13 2.02
N ARG A 108 -1.24 14.00 2.95
CA ARG A 108 -2.07 15.13 3.36
C ARG A 108 -1.88 16.28 2.37
N GLY A 109 -2.98 16.73 1.79
CA GLY A 109 -3.03 17.92 0.95
C GLY A 109 -2.90 19.20 1.78
N LYS A 110 -2.90 20.33 1.07
CA LYS A 110 -2.63 21.66 1.66
C LYS A 110 -3.61 22.05 2.76
N PHE A 111 -4.83 21.52 2.73
CA PHE A 111 -5.88 21.81 3.71
C PHE A 111 -6.09 20.65 4.70
N GLY A 112 -5.15 19.70 4.76
CA GLY A 112 -5.20 18.53 5.65
C GLY A 112 -6.06 17.38 5.12
N GLU A 113 -6.64 17.51 3.92
CA GLU A 113 -7.39 16.46 3.27
C GLU A 113 -6.50 15.28 2.87
N ARG A 114 -7.02 14.05 2.93
CA ARG A 114 -6.31 12.89 2.38
C ARG A 114 -6.42 12.89 0.85
N ALA A 115 -5.29 13.00 0.17
CA ALA A 115 -5.18 12.87 -1.27
C ALA A 115 -4.53 11.53 -1.64
N ALA A 116 -4.97 10.95 -2.76
CA ALA A 116 -4.46 9.70 -3.33
C ALA A 116 -4.71 9.70 -4.84
N TRP A 117 -3.90 8.94 -5.60
CA TRP A 117 -4.07 8.70 -7.05
C TRP A 117 -4.03 9.93 -7.96
N LEU A 118 -3.62 11.09 -7.42
CA LEU A 118 -3.49 12.35 -8.17
C LEU A 118 -2.02 12.65 -8.46
N GLY A 119 -1.77 13.36 -9.55
CA GLY A 119 -0.45 13.78 -10.00
C GLY A 119 0.52 12.62 -10.20
N ASN A 120 1.67 12.69 -9.54
CA ASN A 120 2.70 11.65 -9.62
C ASN A 120 2.62 10.61 -8.49
N ALA A 121 1.42 10.39 -7.94
CA ALA A 121 1.22 9.38 -6.92
C ALA A 121 1.29 7.98 -7.54
N GLY A 122 2.09 7.11 -6.95
CA GLY A 122 2.22 5.73 -7.39
C GLY A 122 3.23 4.96 -6.56
N MET A 123 3.25 3.64 -6.76
CA MET A 123 4.12 2.74 -6.02
C MET A 123 4.82 1.76 -6.93
N ILE A 124 6.11 1.56 -6.70
CA ILE A 124 6.83 0.39 -7.18
C ILE A 124 6.75 -0.66 -6.07
N CYS A 125 6.51 -1.91 -6.44
CA CYS A 125 6.36 -3.02 -5.50
C CYS A 125 7.31 -4.16 -5.86
N ASP A 126 8.26 -4.44 -4.96
CA ASP A 126 9.15 -5.59 -5.06
C ASP A 126 8.59 -6.74 -4.21
N VAL A 127 8.32 -7.87 -4.87
CA VAL A 127 7.98 -9.12 -4.18
C VAL A 127 9.29 -9.81 -3.79
N VAL A 128 9.67 -9.71 -2.51
CA VAL A 128 10.92 -10.30 -1.99
C VAL A 128 10.82 -11.83 -1.96
N ARG A 129 9.66 -12.34 -1.51
CA ARG A 129 9.26 -13.75 -1.49
C ARG A 129 7.75 -13.83 -1.27
N GLU A 130 7.17 -15.03 -1.32
CA GLU A 130 5.73 -15.21 -1.04
C GLU A 130 5.35 -14.57 0.30
N GLY A 131 4.38 -13.64 0.25
CA GLY A 131 3.89 -12.93 1.42
C GLY A 131 4.78 -11.79 1.93
N GLU A 132 5.88 -11.44 1.27
CA GLU A 132 6.74 -10.29 1.66
C GLU A 132 6.92 -9.31 0.50
N TYR A 133 6.46 -8.08 0.72
CA TYR A 133 6.37 -7.01 -0.28
C TYR A 133 7.10 -5.78 0.23
N LYS A 134 7.89 -5.13 -0.62
CA LYS A 134 8.51 -3.83 -0.35
C LYS A 134 7.96 -2.80 -1.32
N PHE A 135 7.60 -1.64 -0.80
CA PHE A 135 7.00 -0.56 -1.56
C PHE A 135 7.89 0.67 -1.51
N SER A 136 8.12 1.23 -2.70
CA SER A 136 8.77 2.53 -2.90
C SER A 136 7.74 3.45 -3.53
N CYS A 137 7.40 4.54 -2.86
CA CYS A 137 6.26 5.37 -3.21
C CYS A 137 6.67 6.76 -3.65
N SER A 138 6.02 7.25 -4.69
CA SER A 138 6.05 8.64 -5.10
C SER A 138 4.80 9.35 -4.58
N SER A 139 4.99 10.53 -4.00
CA SER A 139 3.88 11.41 -3.64
C SER A 139 3.20 11.99 -4.90
N GLY A 140 1.98 12.49 -4.77
CA GLY A 140 1.30 13.17 -5.88
C GLY A 140 1.85 14.53 -6.27
N THR A 141 2.78 15.08 -5.48
CA THR A 141 3.27 16.45 -5.62
C THR A 141 4.67 16.50 -6.21
N GLY A 142 4.90 17.42 -7.14
CA GLY A 142 6.22 17.60 -7.77
C GLY A 142 6.54 16.51 -8.80
N GLU A 143 7.83 16.27 -9.02
CA GLU A 143 8.33 15.21 -9.89
C GLU A 143 8.10 13.82 -9.25
N ALA A 144 7.98 12.80 -10.10
CA ALA A 144 7.83 11.43 -9.60
C ALA A 144 9.13 11.00 -8.89
N PHE A 145 9.05 10.80 -7.57
CA PHE A 145 10.19 10.43 -6.73
C PHE A 145 9.81 9.29 -5.80
N PHE A 146 10.19 8.06 -6.15
CA PHE A 146 9.84 6.85 -5.41
C PHE A 146 10.56 6.65 -4.07
N GLY A 147 11.20 7.71 -3.55
CA GLY A 147 11.71 7.77 -2.18
C GLY A 147 10.82 8.57 -1.23
N SER A 148 9.64 9.06 -1.66
CA SER A 148 8.74 9.84 -0.79
C SER A 148 8.30 9.05 0.44
N MET A 149 8.07 7.75 0.29
CA MET A 149 7.78 6.84 1.40
C MET A 149 8.22 5.42 1.00
N GLN A 150 8.80 4.70 1.96
CA GLN A 150 9.22 3.32 1.81
C GLN A 150 8.68 2.49 2.98
N PHE A 151 8.08 1.35 2.66
CA PHE A 151 7.55 0.43 3.67
C PHE A 151 7.56 -1.00 3.17
N ALA A 152 7.43 -1.94 4.11
CA ALA A 152 7.26 -3.35 3.82
C ALA A 152 5.93 -3.86 4.40
N LEU A 153 5.30 -4.79 3.68
CA LEU A 153 4.18 -5.58 4.17
C LEU A 153 4.58 -7.05 4.19
N ARG A 154 4.37 -7.69 5.34
CA ARG A 154 4.44 -9.15 5.47
C ARG A 154 3.05 -9.70 5.76
N VAL A 155 2.62 -10.66 4.96
CA VAL A 155 1.32 -11.31 5.04
C VAL A 155 1.54 -12.77 5.41
N GLY A 156 1.18 -13.11 6.65
CA GLY A 156 1.40 -14.43 7.25
C GLY A 156 0.14 -15.30 7.26
N LYS A 157 0.34 -16.60 7.05
CA LYS A 157 -0.72 -17.61 7.19
C LYS A 157 -0.90 -18.04 8.65
N VAL A 158 -2.11 -18.42 9.05
CA VAL A 158 -2.33 -19.24 10.25
C VAL A 158 -1.75 -20.62 9.96
N VAL A 159 -0.68 -21.01 10.64
CA VAL A 159 -0.38 -22.43 10.76
C VAL A 159 -1.35 -22.94 11.81
N GLY A 160 -2.32 -23.75 11.40
CA GLY A 160 -3.42 -24.22 12.25
C GLY A 160 -2.93 -24.62 13.64
N SER A 161 -3.51 -24.04 14.68
CA SER A 161 -3.40 -24.60 16.02
C SER A 161 -3.94 -26.04 15.94
N GLY A 162 -3.07 -27.02 16.11
CA GLY A 162 -3.48 -28.42 16.22
C GLY A 162 -4.52 -28.52 17.32
N ARG A 163 -5.78 -28.76 16.94
CA ARG A 163 -6.72 -29.40 17.85
C ARG A 163 -6.37 -30.88 17.80
N GLU A 164 -5.58 -31.31 18.78
CA GLU A 164 -5.62 -32.70 19.21
C GLU A 164 -7.07 -33.00 19.58
N ILE A 165 -7.70 -33.85 18.77
CA ILE A 165 -8.95 -34.49 19.12
C ILE A 165 -8.53 -35.64 20.03
N GLU A 166 -8.57 -35.42 21.34
CA GLU A 166 -8.52 -36.54 22.28
C GLU A 166 -9.74 -37.44 22.01
N SER A 167 -9.43 -38.71 21.81
CA SER A 167 -10.35 -39.80 21.44
C SER A 167 -11.13 -40.30 22.64
#